data_AF-A0A7L0Y005-F1
#
_entry.id   AF-A0A7L0Y005-F1
#
_cell.length_a   1.000
_cell.length_b   1.000
_cell.length_c   1.000
_cell.angle_alpha   90.00
_cell.angle_beta   90.00
_cell.angle_gamma   90.00
#
_symmetry.space_group_name_H-M   'P 1'
#
loop_
_entity.id
_entity.type
_entity.pdbx_description
1 polymer ?
#
loop_
_entity_poly.entity_id
_entity_poly.type
_entity_poly.pdbx_seq_one_letter_code
_entity_poly.pdbx_strand_id
1 'polypeptide(L)'
;RELLPPWLVIVAGLTGIVLLCVSTKDVPVAPLRTKYGIVLDAGPSHTILFIYQWTATTANKTGVIRGCSSCPVQGLGVSNYSDSPQEVVESLEPCLNWAQEEIPAEQHSQTPLYLGATPSTRQLNLTHPTLSDGLLAALTVALKSSPFSFRGAQILSSPDKEAFNWVAVNYVLENFFKYDWRGQLVPSGKGMAGVLSVGGTSTRLTSRLEEEGQVPKEGVRLQLYGQTHEVFTRQCPCHGTDQLRRRLLSLLIQ
;
A
#
# COMPACT_ATOMS: atom_id res chain seq x y z
N ARG A 1 -44.95 29.11 -41.05
CA ARG A 1 -44.14 27.90 -40.76
C ARG A 1 -42.86 28.06 -41.56
N GLU A 2 -41.83 28.67 -40.98
CA GLU A 2 -40.58 28.93 -41.71
C GLU A 2 -39.84 27.61 -41.87
N LEU A 3 -39.79 27.13 -43.11
CA LEU A 3 -39.04 25.93 -43.48
C LEU A 3 -37.56 26.29 -43.42
N LEU A 4 -36.81 25.55 -42.61
CA LEU A 4 -35.36 25.68 -42.56
C LEU A 4 -34.79 25.58 -43.99
N PRO A 5 -33.89 26.50 -44.37
CA PRO A 5 -33.24 26.46 -45.67
C PRO A 5 -32.65 25.06 -45.99
N PRO A 6 -32.86 24.53 -47.22
CA PRO A 6 -32.40 23.19 -47.60
C PRO A 6 -30.90 22.94 -47.35
N TRP A 7 -30.08 23.98 -47.46
CA TRP A 7 -28.64 23.91 -47.21
C TRP A 7 -28.29 23.59 -45.76
N LEU A 8 -29.10 23.98 -44.78
CA LEU A 8 -28.87 23.64 -43.37
C LEU A 8 -29.06 22.16 -43.10
N VAL A 9 -30.04 21.53 -43.76
CA VAL A 9 -30.29 20.08 -43.67
C VAL A 9 -29.14 19.30 -44.29
N ILE A 10 -28.61 19.79 -45.42
CA ILE A 10 -27.45 19.20 -46.09
C ILE A 10 -26.19 19.32 -45.23
N VAL A 11 -25.93 20.49 -44.65
CA VAL A 11 -24.78 20.71 -43.77
C VAL A 11 -24.86 19.82 -42.53
N ALA A 12 -26.04 19.73 -41.89
CA ALA A 12 -26.27 18.87 -40.73
C ALA A 12 -26.10 17.38 -41.07
N GLY A 13 -26.59 16.94 -42.23
CA GLY A 13 -26.42 15.57 -42.72
C GLY A 13 -24.94 15.24 -42.98
N LEU A 14 -24.20 16.15 -43.62
CA LEU A 14 -22.77 15.99 -43.85
C LEU A 14 -21.97 15.98 -42.55
N THR A 15 -22.31 16.84 -41.58
CA THR A 15 -21.65 16.80 -40.25
C THR A 15 -21.94 15.50 -39.51
N GLY A 16 -23.17 15.00 -39.56
CA GLY A 16 -23.53 13.70 -38.99
C GLY A 16 -22.78 12.53 -39.62
N ILE A 17 -22.64 12.52 -40.95
CA ILE A 17 -21.87 11.50 -41.68
C ILE A 17 -20.38 11.60 -41.34
N VAL A 18 -19.81 12.82 -41.30
CA VAL A 18 -18.41 13.02 -40.89
C VAL A 18 -18.20 12.50 -39.47
N LEU A 19 -19.08 12.82 -38.52
CA LEU A 19 -19.01 12.33 -37.13
C LEU A 19 -19.14 10.80 -37.02
N LEU A 20 -19.91 10.15 -37.89
CA LEU A 20 -20.02 8.68 -37.98
C LEU A 20 -18.80 8.04 -38.66
N CYS A 21 -18.15 8.75 -39.58
CA CYS A 21 -16.94 8.32 -40.28
C CYS A 21 -15.66 8.56 -39.48
N VAL A 22 -15.66 9.43 -38.46
CA VAL A 22 -14.57 9.50 -37.49
C VAL A 22 -14.59 8.20 -36.69
N SER A 23 -13.68 7.29 -37.04
CA SER A 23 -13.45 6.05 -36.30
C SER A 23 -13.15 6.41 -34.85
N THR A 24 -13.83 5.78 -33.90
CA THR A 24 -13.56 5.95 -32.46
C THR A 24 -12.11 5.55 -32.08
N LYS A 25 -11.36 4.94 -33.01
CA LYS A 25 -9.93 4.65 -32.90
C LYS A 25 -9.03 5.88 -33.10
N ASP A 26 -9.52 6.93 -33.75
CA ASP A 26 -8.76 8.13 -34.10
C ASP A 26 -8.93 9.27 -33.07
N VAL A 27 -9.80 9.08 -32.06
CA VAL A 27 -9.78 9.92 -30.87
C VAL A 27 -8.59 9.47 -30.02
N PRO A 28 -7.56 10.30 -29.82
CA PRO A 28 -6.46 9.96 -28.91
C PRO A 28 -7.03 10.02 -27.49
N VAL A 29 -7.62 8.92 -27.04
CA VAL A 29 -7.75 8.68 -25.61
C VAL A 29 -6.32 8.50 -25.14
N ALA A 30 -5.76 9.55 -24.53
CA ALA A 30 -4.44 9.48 -23.94
C ALA A 30 -4.35 8.17 -23.15
N PRO A 31 -3.37 7.28 -23.44
CA PRO A 31 -3.31 5.98 -22.78
C PRO A 31 -3.32 6.22 -21.27
N LEU A 32 -4.17 5.47 -20.55
CA LEU A 32 -4.23 5.50 -19.10
C LEU A 32 -2.79 5.41 -18.57
N ARG A 33 -2.28 6.49 -17.97
CA ARG A 33 -0.89 6.52 -17.53
C ARG A 33 -0.75 5.54 -16.37
N THR A 34 -0.01 4.46 -16.61
CA THR A 34 0.43 3.55 -15.56
C THR A 34 1.27 4.32 -14.56
N LYS A 35 1.02 4.09 -13.29
CA LYS A 35 1.75 4.64 -12.16
C LYS A 35 2.29 3.50 -11.31
N TYR A 36 3.39 3.80 -10.64
CA TYR A 36 4.12 2.87 -9.80
C TYR A 36 4.28 3.48 -8.42
N GLY A 37 4.51 2.63 -7.42
CA GLY A 37 4.87 3.02 -6.07
C GLY A 37 5.68 1.92 -5.41
N ILE A 38 6.69 2.30 -4.65
CA ILE A 38 7.59 1.37 -3.97
C ILE A 38 7.38 1.47 -2.47
N VAL A 39 7.25 0.32 -1.81
CA VAL A 39 7.20 0.22 -0.35
C VAL A 39 8.26 -0.77 0.10
N LEU A 40 9.18 -0.32 0.94
CA LEU A 40 10.12 -1.17 1.66
C LEU A 40 9.51 -1.52 3.02
N ASP A 41 9.11 -2.77 3.22
CA ASP A 41 8.66 -3.29 4.52
C ASP A 41 9.86 -3.84 5.27
N ALA A 42 10.32 -3.07 6.26
CA ALA A 42 11.44 -3.41 7.14
C ALA A 42 10.92 -4.08 8.42
N GLY A 43 10.92 -5.40 8.40
CA GLY A 43 10.64 -6.25 9.55
C GLY A 43 11.88 -6.56 10.39
N PRO A 44 11.70 -7.18 11.58
CA PRO A 44 12.81 -7.67 12.40
C PRO A 44 13.64 -8.75 11.73
N SER A 45 12.96 -9.62 10.99
CA SER A 45 13.55 -10.85 10.48
C SER A 45 13.87 -10.78 9.00
N HIS A 46 13.16 -9.95 8.26
CA HIS A 46 13.28 -9.81 6.82
C HIS A 46 12.89 -8.39 6.40
N THR A 47 13.47 -7.96 5.29
CA THR A 47 13.05 -6.75 4.58
C THR A 47 12.58 -7.14 3.20
N ILE A 48 11.45 -6.60 2.75
CA ILE A 48 10.91 -6.89 1.42
C ILE A 48 10.61 -5.57 0.71
N LEU A 49 11.09 -5.43 -0.52
CA LEU A 49 10.73 -4.33 -1.40
C LEU A 49 9.52 -4.75 -2.24
N PHE A 50 8.45 -3.98 -2.20
CA PHE A 50 7.27 -4.18 -3.04
C PHE A 50 7.17 -3.08 -4.09
N ILE A 51 6.83 -3.44 -5.33
CA ILE A 51 6.46 -2.53 -6.40
C ILE A 51 4.97 -2.73 -6.67
N TYR A 52 4.20 -1.67 -6.48
CA TYR A 52 2.79 -1.61 -6.82
C TYR A 52 2.60 -0.86 -8.13
N GLN A 53 1.74 -1.39 -9.00
CA GLN A 53 1.39 -0.79 -10.28
C GLN A 53 -0.12 -0.53 -10.33
N TRP A 54 -0.54 0.65 -10.76
CA TRP A 54 -1.95 0.99 -10.99
C TRP A 54 -2.14 1.89 -12.20
N THR A 55 -3.35 1.95 -12.74
CA THR A 55 -3.71 2.92 -13.79
C THR A 55 -4.24 4.19 -13.14
N ALA A 56 -3.68 5.34 -13.52
CA ALA A 56 -4.21 6.63 -13.09
C ALA A 56 -5.52 6.91 -13.84
N THR A 57 -6.66 6.87 -13.14
CA THR A 57 -7.93 7.37 -13.67
C THR A 57 -8.11 8.81 -13.20
N THR A 58 -8.44 9.72 -14.12
CA THR A 58 -8.64 11.15 -13.83
C THR A 58 -9.80 11.44 -12.86
N ALA A 59 -10.67 10.46 -12.61
CA ALA A 59 -11.88 10.62 -11.81
C ALA A 59 -11.72 10.30 -10.31
N ASN A 60 -10.76 9.46 -9.91
CA ASN A 60 -10.65 8.98 -8.54
C ASN A 60 -9.31 9.32 -7.89
N LYS A 61 -9.35 9.89 -6.68
CA LYS A 61 -8.16 10.20 -5.87
C LYS A 61 -7.42 8.93 -5.38
N THR A 62 -8.06 7.76 -5.46
CA THR A 62 -7.51 6.46 -5.02
C THR A 62 -7.42 5.52 -6.22
N GLY A 63 -6.20 5.09 -6.55
CA GLY A 63 -5.96 4.14 -7.64
C GLY A 63 -6.39 2.71 -7.29
N VAL A 64 -6.53 1.86 -8.31
CA VAL A 64 -6.74 0.42 -8.17
C VAL A 64 -5.46 -0.27 -8.63
N ILE A 65 -4.77 -0.94 -7.70
CA ILE A 65 -3.59 -1.76 -7.96
C ILE A 65 -3.97 -2.89 -8.92
N ARG A 66 -3.15 -3.04 -9.98
CA ARG A 66 -3.26 -4.05 -11.03
C ARG A 66 -2.12 -5.06 -11.01
N GLY A 67 -0.97 -4.66 -10.47
CA GLY A 67 0.21 -5.51 -10.35
C GLY A 67 0.92 -5.27 -9.03
N CYS A 68 1.49 -6.33 -8.48
CA CYS A 68 2.37 -6.31 -7.33
C CYS A 68 3.53 -7.26 -7.60
N SER A 69 4.76 -6.77 -7.56
CA SER A 69 5.97 -7.58 -7.58
C SER A 69 6.76 -7.31 -6.30
N SER A 70 7.61 -8.26 -5.91
CA SER A 70 8.36 -8.17 -4.65
C SER A 70 9.78 -8.72 -4.78
N CYS A 71 10.72 -8.06 -4.12
CA CYS A 71 12.09 -8.52 -3.95
C CYS A 71 12.40 -8.69 -2.46
N PRO A 72 12.60 -9.94 -1.98
CA PRO A 72 13.11 -10.17 -0.63
C PRO A 72 14.59 -9.77 -0.56
N VAL A 73 14.90 -8.86 0.34
CA VAL A 73 16.27 -8.40 0.59
C VAL A 73 17.07 -9.56 1.21
N GLN A 74 18.27 -9.80 0.70
CA GLN A 74 19.14 -10.85 1.22
C GLN A 74 19.72 -10.44 2.58
N GLY A 75 19.77 -11.38 3.51
CA GLY A 75 20.29 -11.16 4.86
C GLY A 75 19.22 -11.17 5.94
N LEU A 76 19.63 -10.78 7.15
CA LEU A 76 18.73 -10.69 8.29
C LEU A 76 17.94 -9.37 8.23
N GLY A 77 16.84 -9.25 9.00
CA GLY A 77 16.08 -8.00 9.02
C GLY A 77 16.92 -6.81 9.53
N VAL A 78 16.46 -5.60 9.20
CA VAL A 78 17.18 -4.33 9.44
C VAL A 78 17.67 -4.17 10.89
N SER A 79 17.01 -4.80 11.87
CA SER A 79 17.43 -4.76 13.28
C SER A 79 18.76 -5.47 13.59
N ASN A 80 19.22 -6.38 12.74
CA ASN A 80 20.44 -7.16 13.01
C ASN A 80 21.73 -6.45 12.56
N TYR A 81 21.60 -5.30 11.92
CA TYR A 81 22.73 -4.52 11.42
C TYR A 81 22.98 -3.25 12.25
N SER A 82 22.59 -3.28 13.53
CA SER A 82 22.72 -2.13 14.43
C SER A 82 24.16 -1.63 14.57
N ASP A 83 25.14 -2.51 14.37
CA ASP A 83 26.57 -2.21 14.45
C ASP A 83 27.21 -1.89 13.08
N SER A 84 26.51 -2.16 11.97
CA SER A 84 27.01 -1.98 10.59
C SER A 84 25.96 -1.33 9.67
N PRO A 85 25.69 -0.02 9.78
CA PRO A 85 24.69 0.66 8.95
C PRO A 85 24.98 0.61 7.44
N GLN A 86 26.25 0.53 7.05
CA GLN A 86 26.68 0.43 5.65
C GLN A 86 26.27 -0.91 5.02
N GLU A 87 26.39 -2.01 5.76
CA GLU A 87 26.00 -3.35 5.27
C GLU A 87 24.50 -3.43 4.96
N VAL A 88 23.65 -2.68 5.69
CA VAL A 88 22.21 -2.59 5.37
C VAL A 88 21.98 -1.93 4.03
N VAL A 89 22.69 -0.83 3.78
CA VAL A 89 22.57 -0.10 2.50
C VAL A 89 22.99 -1.02 1.35
N GLU A 90 24.12 -1.71 1.49
CA GLU A 90 24.62 -2.67 0.49
C GLU A 90 23.61 -3.80 0.27
N SER A 91 22.98 -4.32 1.33
CA SER A 91 21.95 -5.37 1.20
C SER A 91 20.74 -4.94 0.35
N LEU A 92 20.42 -3.63 0.32
CA LEU A 92 19.27 -3.11 -0.42
C LEU A 92 19.57 -2.91 -1.90
N GLU A 93 20.83 -2.74 -2.28
CA GLU A 93 21.22 -2.43 -3.66
C GLU A 93 20.65 -3.42 -4.70
N PRO A 94 20.70 -4.76 -4.50
CA PRO A 94 20.13 -5.69 -5.46
C PRO A 94 18.64 -5.45 -5.72
N CYS A 95 17.84 -5.19 -4.68
CA CYS A 95 16.41 -4.94 -4.83
C CYS A 95 16.11 -3.55 -5.41
N LEU A 96 16.94 -2.54 -5.12
CA LEU A 96 16.82 -1.21 -5.72
C LEU A 96 17.19 -1.20 -7.20
N ASN A 97 18.19 -1.99 -7.60
CA ASN A 97 18.56 -2.17 -9.01
C ASN A 97 17.48 -2.94 -9.76
N TRP A 98 16.99 -4.05 -9.19
CA TRP A 98 15.83 -4.77 -9.72
C TRP A 98 14.63 -3.84 -9.92
N ALA A 99 14.33 -2.95 -8.96
CA ALA A 99 13.22 -2.01 -9.11
C ALA A 99 13.42 -1.00 -10.25
N GLN A 100 14.66 -0.62 -10.55
CA GLN A 100 14.99 0.25 -11.69
C GLN A 100 14.80 -0.46 -13.03
N GLU A 101 15.02 -1.78 -13.07
CA GLU A 101 14.79 -2.61 -14.26
C GLU A 101 13.29 -2.86 -14.50
N GLU A 102 12.52 -3.08 -13.44
CA GLU A 102 11.08 -3.34 -13.53
C GLU A 102 10.25 -2.10 -13.89
N ILE A 103 10.70 -0.91 -13.48
CA ILE A 103 9.97 0.34 -13.67
C ILE A 103 10.57 1.09 -14.86
N PRO A 104 9.78 1.55 -15.84
CA PRO A 104 10.28 2.36 -16.95
C PRO A 104 11.04 3.61 -16.46
N ALA A 105 12.18 3.92 -17.09
CA ALA A 105 13.06 5.00 -16.67
C ALA A 105 12.35 6.37 -16.58
N GLU A 106 11.37 6.62 -17.44
CA GLU A 106 10.59 7.87 -17.46
C GLU A 106 9.67 8.01 -16.25
N GLN A 107 9.38 6.92 -15.54
CA GLN A 107 8.55 6.91 -14.34
C GLN A 107 9.35 6.94 -13.03
N HIS A 108 10.68 6.73 -13.06
CA HIS A 108 11.50 6.64 -11.84
C HIS A 108 11.32 7.85 -10.93
N SER A 109 11.56 9.06 -11.44
CA SER A 109 11.47 10.30 -10.66
C SER A 109 10.06 10.63 -10.12
N GLN A 110 9.02 10.02 -10.69
CA GLN A 110 7.63 10.20 -10.28
C GLN A 110 7.13 9.09 -9.36
N THR A 111 7.87 7.98 -9.26
CA THR A 111 7.51 6.81 -8.46
C THR A 111 7.83 7.11 -6.99
N PRO A 112 6.84 7.21 -6.10
CA PRO A 112 7.09 7.42 -4.70
C PRO A 112 7.68 6.16 -4.07
N LEU A 113 8.71 6.34 -3.23
CA LEU A 113 9.32 5.29 -2.44
C LEU A 113 9.12 5.59 -0.95
N TYR A 114 8.56 4.63 -0.22
CA TYR A 114 8.34 4.71 1.23
C TYR A 114 9.09 3.59 1.94
N LEU A 115 9.61 3.89 3.13
CA LEU A 115 10.16 2.90 4.06
C LEU A 115 9.22 2.78 5.26
N GLY A 116 8.62 1.61 5.47
CA GLY A 116 7.85 1.28 6.66
C GLY A 116 8.64 0.34 7.54
N ALA A 117 8.98 0.76 8.76
CA ALA A 117 9.66 -0.10 9.74
C ALA A 117 8.68 -0.50 10.85
N THR A 118 8.72 -1.78 11.27
CA THR A 118 7.82 -2.25 12.35
C THR A 118 8.51 -2.25 13.72
N PRO A 119 7.76 -2.09 14.84
CA PRO A 119 8.32 -1.83 16.18
C PRO A 119 9.12 -2.96 16.84
N SER A 120 9.57 -3.99 16.12
CA SER A 120 10.66 -4.83 16.64
C SER A 120 11.97 -4.07 16.73
N THR A 121 12.12 -2.98 15.97
CA THR A 121 13.12 -1.93 16.20
C THR A 121 12.92 -1.18 17.53
N ARG A 122 11.79 -1.34 18.23
CA ARG A 122 11.62 -0.81 19.58
C ARG A 122 12.54 -1.49 20.59
N GLN A 123 12.93 -2.74 20.35
CA GLN A 123 13.97 -3.37 21.16
C GLN A 123 15.31 -2.64 20.97
N LEU A 124 15.58 -2.07 19.79
CA LEU A 124 16.71 -1.17 19.58
C LEU A 124 16.49 0.21 20.20
N ASN A 125 15.29 0.80 20.12
CA ASN A 125 15.03 2.10 20.76
C ASN A 125 15.04 2.08 22.30
N LEU A 126 14.69 0.96 22.93
CA LEU A 126 14.71 0.82 24.39
C LEU A 126 16.08 0.45 24.95
N THR A 127 16.94 -0.18 24.12
CA THR A 127 18.27 -0.62 24.54
C THR A 127 19.37 0.34 24.07
N HIS A 128 19.23 0.94 22.88
CA HIS A 128 20.16 1.88 22.24
C HIS A 128 19.45 2.86 21.28
N PRO A 129 18.80 3.93 21.76
CA PRO A 129 18.06 4.89 20.92
C PRO A 129 18.92 5.57 19.83
N THR A 130 20.21 5.78 20.09
CA THR A 130 21.14 6.40 19.12
C THR A 130 21.48 5.51 17.92
N LEU A 131 21.42 4.18 18.08
CA LEU A 131 21.70 3.23 16.98
C LEU A 131 20.54 3.14 15.99
N SER A 132 19.29 3.31 16.46
CA SER A 132 18.11 3.35 15.60
C SER A 132 18.09 4.58 14.69
N ASP A 133 18.55 5.73 15.19
CA ASP A 133 18.60 6.98 14.42
C ASP A 133 19.69 6.97 13.36
N GLY A 134 20.88 6.43 13.67
CA GLY A 134 21.98 6.29 12.72
C GLY A 134 21.63 5.36 11.56
N LEU A 135 20.96 4.24 11.85
CA LEU A 135 20.50 3.29 10.85
C LEU A 135 19.42 3.87 9.93
N LEU A 136 18.40 4.53 10.50
CA LEU A 136 17.37 5.21 9.72
C LEU A 136 17.94 6.35 8.88
N ALA A 137 18.95 7.07 9.39
CA ALA A 137 19.65 8.10 8.63
C ALA A 137 20.42 7.50 7.44
N ALA A 138 21.18 6.42 7.64
CA ALA A 138 21.90 5.72 6.57
C ALA A 138 20.95 5.21 5.48
N LEU A 139 19.85 4.56 5.88
CA LEU A 139 18.79 4.12 4.97
C LEU A 139 18.15 5.30 4.23
N THR A 140 17.87 6.40 4.93
CA THR A 140 17.31 7.60 4.31
C THR A 140 18.23 8.18 3.25
N VAL A 141 19.55 8.21 3.51
CA VAL A 141 20.53 8.69 2.53
C VAL A 141 20.55 7.79 1.29
N ALA A 142 20.63 6.46 1.49
CA ALA A 142 20.64 5.49 0.40
C ALA A 142 19.37 5.54 -0.47
N LEU A 143 18.20 5.65 0.17
CA LEU A 143 16.93 5.73 -0.54
C LEU A 143 16.76 7.06 -1.28
N LYS A 144 17.30 8.16 -0.73
CA LYS A 144 17.33 9.47 -1.42
C LYS A 144 18.29 9.51 -2.61
N SER A 145 19.35 8.72 -2.62
CA SER A 145 20.26 8.61 -3.76
C SER A 145 19.71 7.73 -4.89
N SER A 146 18.66 6.95 -4.64
CA SER A 146 17.97 6.19 -5.68
C SER A 146 17.28 7.14 -6.69
N PRO A 147 17.00 6.69 -7.93
CA PRO A 147 16.30 7.53 -8.92
C PRO A 147 14.81 7.72 -8.61
N PHE A 148 14.31 7.11 -7.54
CA PHE A 148 12.91 7.18 -7.11
C PHE A 148 12.63 8.38 -6.20
N SER A 149 11.37 8.79 -6.15
CA SER A 149 10.93 9.89 -5.29
C SER A 149 10.77 9.41 -3.85
N PHE A 150 11.84 9.45 -3.05
CA PHE A 150 11.76 9.11 -1.64
C PHE A 150 10.82 10.07 -0.87
N ARG A 151 9.77 9.51 -0.24
CA ARG A 151 8.74 10.28 0.46
C ARG A 151 8.86 10.25 1.98
N GLY A 152 9.64 9.31 2.52
CA GLY A 152 9.92 9.25 3.94
C GLY A 152 10.08 7.84 4.46
N ALA A 153 10.66 7.77 5.66
CA ALA A 153 10.73 6.58 6.48
C ALA A 153 9.83 6.77 7.70
N GLN A 154 8.99 5.79 7.99
CA GLN A 154 8.10 5.82 9.13
C GLN A 154 8.23 4.53 9.95
N ILE A 155 8.42 4.69 11.26
CA ILE A 155 8.22 3.60 12.21
C ILE A 155 6.72 3.49 12.44
N LEU A 156 6.11 2.43 11.95
CA LEU A 156 4.67 2.20 12.07
C LEU A 156 4.32 1.81 13.51
N SER A 157 3.32 2.45 14.10
CA SER A 157 2.78 1.97 15.38
C SER A 157 2.11 0.60 15.19
N SER A 158 1.93 -0.16 16.27
CA SER A 158 1.23 -1.45 16.18
C SER A 158 -0.21 -1.30 15.63
N PRO A 159 -1.01 -0.32 16.07
CA PRO A 159 -2.32 -0.06 15.47
C PRO A 159 -2.26 0.28 13.98
N ASP A 160 -1.30 1.12 13.54
CA ASP A 160 -1.16 1.48 12.12
C ASP A 160 -0.83 0.26 11.26
N LYS A 161 0.11 -0.58 11.70
CA LYS A 161 0.48 -1.82 11.02
C LYS A 161 -0.73 -2.74 10.83
N GLU A 162 -1.50 -2.95 11.89
CA GLU A 162 -2.67 -3.82 11.85
C GLU A 162 -3.80 -3.21 11.01
N ALA A 163 -3.95 -1.88 11.01
CA ALA A 163 -4.87 -1.19 10.12
C ALA A 163 -4.48 -1.35 8.64
N PHE A 164 -3.20 -1.27 8.29
CA PHE A 164 -2.73 -1.54 6.93
C PHE A 164 -2.97 -2.99 6.51
N ASN A 165 -2.77 -3.95 7.42
CA ASN A 165 -3.10 -5.36 7.17
C ASN A 165 -4.61 -5.53 6.92
N TRP A 166 -5.44 -4.88 7.72
CA TRP A 166 -6.89 -4.86 7.53
C TRP A 166 -7.30 -4.27 6.18
N VAL A 167 -6.64 -3.19 5.74
CA VAL A 167 -6.83 -2.61 4.40
C VAL A 167 -6.43 -3.61 3.32
N ALA A 168 -5.25 -4.24 3.42
CA ALA A 168 -4.78 -5.20 2.43
C ALA A 168 -5.77 -6.36 2.23
N VAL A 169 -6.26 -6.96 3.33
CA VAL A 169 -7.25 -8.05 3.26
C VAL A 169 -8.55 -7.58 2.62
N ASN A 170 -9.11 -6.46 3.07
CA ASN A 170 -10.37 -5.96 2.52
C ASN A 170 -10.25 -5.46 1.08
N TYR A 171 -9.05 -5.04 0.66
CA TYR A 171 -8.74 -4.70 -0.73
C TYR A 171 -8.75 -5.95 -1.61
N VAL A 172 -8.05 -7.02 -1.20
CA VAL A 172 -7.99 -8.29 -1.95
C VAL A 172 -9.37 -8.96 -2.03
N LEU A 173 -10.20 -8.81 -1.00
CA LEU A 173 -11.59 -9.31 -0.99
C LEU A 173 -12.58 -8.43 -1.77
N GLU A 174 -12.12 -7.30 -2.34
CA GLU A 174 -12.94 -6.33 -3.06
C GLU A 174 -14.13 -5.83 -2.21
N ASN A 175 -13.88 -5.59 -0.91
CA ASN A 175 -14.90 -5.09 0.02
C ASN A 175 -15.07 -3.57 -0.07
N PHE A 176 -14.04 -2.84 -0.52
CA PHE A 176 -14.11 -1.38 -0.64
C PHE A 176 -14.89 -0.92 -1.88
N PHE A 177 -14.67 -1.56 -3.02
CA PHE A 177 -15.19 -1.11 -4.32
C PHE A 177 -15.53 -2.27 -5.24
N LYS A 178 -16.28 -1.96 -6.29
CA LYS A 178 -16.53 -2.81 -7.46
C LYS A 178 -16.63 -1.94 -8.70
N TYR A 179 -16.58 -2.56 -9.87
CA TYR A 179 -16.88 -1.89 -11.13
C TYR A 179 -18.37 -2.05 -11.47
N ASP A 180 -19.05 -0.96 -11.81
CA ASP A 180 -20.39 -1.03 -12.37
C ASP A 180 -20.35 -1.42 -13.86
N TRP A 181 -21.53 -1.54 -14.48
CA TRP A 181 -21.65 -1.88 -15.90
C TRP A 181 -21.05 -0.84 -16.86
N ARG A 182 -20.76 0.38 -16.38
CA ARG A 182 -20.10 1.45 -17.12
C ARG A 182 -18.58 1.46 -16.90
N GLY A 183 -18.06 0.54 -16.10
CA GLY A 183 -16.65 0.50 -15.71
C GLY A 183 -16.26 1.58 -14.70
N GLN A 184 -17.23 2.16 -13.99
CA GLN A 184 -16.97 3.13 -12.92
C GLN A 184 -16.78 2.41 -11.57
N LEU A 185 -15.84 2.91 -10.79
CA LEU A 185 -15.62 2.48 -9.42
C LEU A 185 -16.77 2.97 -8.53
N VAL A 186 -17.50 2.03 -7.97
CA VAL A 186 -18.59 2.28 -7.02
C VAL A 186 -18.35 1.49 -5.73
N PRO A 187 -18.92 1.92 -4.60
CA PRO A 187 -18.85 1.14 -3.37
C PRO A 187 -19.33 -0.30 -3.58
N SER A 188 -18.60 -1.27 -3.00
CA SER A 188 -18.93 -2.69 -3.16
C SER A 188 -20.31 -3.04 -2.59
N GLY A 189 -20.64 -2.45 -1.43
CA GLY A 189 -21.83 -2.77 -0.63
C GLY A 189 -21.67 -4.02 0.24
N LYS A 190 -20.52 -4.71 0.15
CA LYS A 190 -20.14 -5.82 1.03
C LYS A 190 -19.81 -5.31 2.44
N GLY A 191 -20.04 -6.16 3.43
CA GLY A 191 -19.52 -5.95 4.78
C GLY A 191 -17.99 -6.02 4.79
N MET A 192 -17.38 -5.38 5.79
CA MET A 192 -15.92 -5.42 5.95
C MET A 192 -15.51 -6.65 6.76
N ALA A 193 -14.50 -7.37 6.30
CA ALA A 193 -13.93 -8.50 7.01
C ALA A 193 -13.13 -8.02 8.23
N GLY A 194 -13.28 -8.72 9.36
CA GLY A 194 -12.33 -8.65 10.46
C GLY A 194 -11.08 -9.47 10.13
N VAL A 195 -9.93 -9.03 10.61
CA VAL A 195 -8.64 -9.68 10.40
C VAL A 195 -8.07 -10.15 11.72
N LEU A 196 -7.84 -11.46 11.83
CA LEU A 196 -7.17 -12.08 12.97
C LEU A 196 -5.70 -12.31 12.64
N SER A 197 -4.81 -11.61 13.33
CA SER A 197 -3.35 -11.70 13.17
C SER A 197 -2.76 -12.42 14.38
N VAL A 198 -2.11 -13.55 14.15
CA VAL A 198 -1.48 -14.35 15.22
C VAL A 198 0.04 -14.19 15.12
N GLY A 199 0.62 -13.45 16.06
CA GLY A 199 2.07 -13.29 16.18
C GLY A 199 2.69 -14.24 17.21
N GLY A 200 4.00 -14.13 17.42
CA GLY A 200 4.73 -14.93 18.42
C GLY A 200 4.28 -14.65 19.86
N THR A 201 4.02 -13.38 20.19
CA THR A 201 3.74 -12.95 21.58
C THR A 201 2.28 -12.64 21.88
N SER A 202 1.50 -12.30 20.85
CA SER A 202 0.10 -11.91 21.02
C SER A 202 -0.70 -12.19 19.75
N THR A 203 -2.01 -12.28 19.93
CA THR A 203 -2.98 -12.32 18.83
C THR A 203 -3.73 -10.99 18.80
N ARG A 204 -4.06 -10.51 17.60
CA ARG A 204 -4.78 -9.25 17.39
C ARG A 204 -5.98 -9.47 16.48
N LEU A 205 -7.09 -8.83 16.81
CA LEU A 205 -8.28 -8.78 15.99
C LEU A 205 -8.51 -7.34 15.54
N THR A 206 -8.47 -7.11 14.23
CA THR A 206 -8.66 -5.79 13.63
C THR A 206 -9.96 -5.76 12.84
N SER A 207 -10.82 -4.79 13.12
CA SER A 207 -12.16 -4.72 12.49
C SER A 207 -12.66 -3.29 12.43
N ARG A 208 -13.61 -3.03 11.53
CA ARG A 208 -14.34 -1.76 11.47
C ARG A 208 -15.29 -1.67 12.67
N LEU A 209 -15.38 -0.50 13.30
CA LEU A 209 -16.39 -0.25 14.33
C LEU A 209 -17.76 0.01 13.66
N GLU A 210 -18.80 -0.70 14.10
CA GLU A 210 -20.17 -0.55 13.56
C GLU A 210 -21.04 0.46 14.33
N GLU A 211 -20.71 0.77 15.59
CA GLU A 211 -21.45 1.75 16.40
C GLU A 211 -20.61 2.99 16.73
N GLU A 212 -21.25 4.17 16.72
CA GLU A 212 -20.74 5.46 17.19
C GLU A 212 -20.60 5.47 18.74
N GLY A 213 -19.77 4.58 19.27
CA GLY A 213 -19.29 4.61 20.64
C GLY A 213 -17.92 5.28 20.73
N GLN A 214 -17.49 5.63 21.96
CA GLN A 214 -16.15 6.20 22.23
C GLN A 214 -15.07 5.42 21.48
N VAL A 215 -14.50 6.06 20.45
CA VAL A 215 -13.35 5.56 19.70
C VAL A 215 -12.28 5.22 20.74
N PRO A 216 -11.93 3.93 20.93
CA PRO A 216 -10.90 3.58 21.89
C PRO A 216 -9.60 4.29 21.50
N LYS A 217 -8.72 4.58 22.47
CA LYS A 217 -7.45 5.32 22.25
C LYS A 217 -6.55 4.77 21.13
N GLU A 218 -6.82 3.57 20.63
CA GLU A 218 -6.06 2.85 19.60
C GLU A 218 -6.81 2.72 18.26
N GLY A 219 -7.86 3.51 18.02
CA GLY A 219 -8.56 3.57 16.73
C GLY A 219 -7.78 4.32 15.65
N VAL A 220 -7.78 3.79 14.42
CA VAL A 220 -7.18 4.42 13.23
C VAL A 220 -8.28 4.86 12.29
N ARG A 221 -8.27 6.14 11.89
CA ARG A 221 -9.24 6.71 10.93
C ARG A 221 -8.62 6.75 9.54
N LEU A 222 -9.24 6.08 8.59
CA LEU A 222 -8.79 5.97 7.20
C LEU A 222 -9.82 6.55 6.24
N GLN A 223 -9.38 7.22 5.18
CA GLN A 223 -10.23 7.69 4.07
C GLN A 223 -9.87 6.88 2.82
N LEU A 224 -10.73 5.94 2.43
CA LEU A 224 -10.48 5.02 1.32
C LEU A 224 -11.69 5.02 0.38
N TYR A 225 -11.45 5.21 -0.92
CA TYR A 225 -12.50 5.14 -1.96
C TYR A 225 -13.73 6.03 -1.68
N GLY A 226 -13.50 7.21 -1.07
CA GLY A 226 -14.56 8.16 -0.73
C GLY A 226 -15.33 7.84 0.55
N GLN A 227 -14.92 6.82 1.32
CA GLN A 227 -15.52 6.47 2.60
C GLN A 227 -14.52 6.61 3.76
N THR A 228 -15.05 7.04 4.91
CA THR A 228 -14.31 7.04 6.17
C THR A 228 -14.49 5.71 6.88
N HIS A 229 -13.38 5.07 7.24
CA HIS A 229 -13.33 3.83 8.00
C HIS A 229 -12.65 4.09 9.34
N GLU A 230 -13.36 3.78 10.42
CA GLU A 230 -12.79 3.77 11.76
C GLU A 230 -12.46 2.32 12.11
N VAL A 231 -11.17 2.03 12.13
CA VAL A 231 -10.61 0.69 12.30
C VAL A 231 -10.08 0.58 13.71
N PHE A 232 -10.49 -0.46 14.41
CA PHE A 232 -10.04 -0.74 15.77
C PHE A 232 -9.34 -2.07 15.85
N THR A 233 -8.27 -2.11 16.65
CA THR A 233 -7.48 -3.31 16.92
C THR A 233 -7.64 -3.71 18.38
N ARG A 234 -8.12 -4.93 18.63
CA ARG A 234 -8.10 -5.55 19.96
C ARG A 234 -6.90 -6.46 20.07
N GLN A 235 -6.05 -6.24 21.06
CA GLN A 235 -4.92 -7.11 21.34
C GLN A 235 -5.25 -8.09 22.48
N CYS A 236 -5.00 -9.38 22.23
CA CYS A 236 -5.00 -10.44 23.23
C CYS A 236 -3.54 -10.79 23.55
N PRO A 237 -2.94 -10.16 24.58
CA PRO A 237 -1.58 -10.49 25.00
C PRO A 237 -1.52 -11.95 25.47
N CYS A 238 -0.34 -12.56 25.33
CA CYS A 238 -0.06 -13.92 25.76
C CYS A 238 -0.74 -15.07 25.02
N HIS A 239 -1.48 -14.75 23.96
CA HIS A 239 -2.13 -15.70 23.07
C HIS A 239 -1.39 -15.80 21.73
N GLY A 240 -0.09 -15.53 21.72
CA GLY A 240 0.77 -15.75 20.56
C GLY A 240 1.33 -17.16 20.52
N THR A 241 1.85 -17.58 19.37
CA THR A 241 2.36 -18.94 19.13
C THR A 241 3.51 -19.33 20.07
N ASP A 242 4.47 -18.43 20.30
CA ASP A 242 5.62 -18.70 21.17
C ASP A 242 5.21 -18.83 22.63
N GLN A 243 4.27 -17.99 23.07
CA GLN A 243 3.76 -18.05 24.45
C GLN A 243 2.90 -19.28 24.69
N LEU A 244 2.06 -19.64 23.71
CA LEU A 244 1.30 -20.88 23.77
C LEU A 244 2.24 -22.09 23.82
N ARG A 245 3.28 -22.11 22.98
CA ARG A 245 4.31 -23.15 23.00
C ARG A 245 5.01 -23.23 24.36
N ARG A 246 5.44 -22.11 24.94
CA ARG A 246 6.08 -22.08 26.26
C ARG A 246 5.16 -22.60 27.36
N ARG A 247 3.88 -22.23 27.35
CA ARG A 247 2.87 -22.74 28.30
C ARG A 247 2.66 -24.24 28.16
N LEU A 248 2.52 -24.74 26.94
CA LEU A 248 2.39 -26.18 26.68
C LEU A 248 3.62 -26.95 27.17
N LEU A 249 4.83 -26.46 26.88
CA LEU A 249 6.07 -27.06 27.36
C LEU A 249 6.13 -27.08 28.90
N SER A 250 5.72 -26.01 29.58
CA SER A 250 5.69 -26.00 31.05
C SER A 250 4.72 -27.02 31.64
N LEU A 251 3.61 -27.30 30.96
CA LEU A 251 2.64 -28.32 31.39
C LEU A 251 3.15 -29.75 31.16
N LEU A 252 3.99 -29.96 30.14
CA LEU A 252 4.56 -31.28 29.82
C LEU A 252 5.77 -31.66 30.69
N ILE A 253 6.39 -30.69 31.35
CA ILE A 253 7.55 -30.89 32.24
C ILE A 253 7.10 -31.14 33.70
N GLN A 254 5.81 -30.93 34.01
CA GLN A 254 5.20 -31.31 35.29
C GLN A 254 4.81 -32.78 35.31
#